data_AF-A0A1A9ZD65-F1
#
_entry.id   AF-A0A1A9ZD65-F1
#
_cell.length_a   1.000
_cell.length_b   1.000
_cell.length_c   1.000
_cell.angle_alpha   90.00
_cell.angle_beta   90.00
_cell.angle_gamma   90.00
#
_symmetry.space_group_name_H-M   'P 1'
#
loop_
_entity.id
_entity.type
_entity.pdbx_description
1 polymer ?
#
loop_
_entity_poly.entity_id
_entity_poly.type
_entity_poly.pdbx_seq_one_letter_code
_entity_poly.pdbx_strand_id
1 'polypeptide(L)'
;MTQKKFVSCVFVLGTLCLVNISQTESAPMPSQSNSYYSNELEEVPDDILMELIARFGQTIMRARNDLENSKRTVDFGLTRGYPGSAEARHRMGIASANSPEGPGRRRRSEMEV
;
A
#
# COMPACT_ATOMS: atom_id res chain seq x y z
N MET A 1 35.29 -1.14 -53.37
CA MET A 1 35.46 0.19 -52.72
C MET A 1 34.34 0.52 -51.71
N THR A 2 33.22 -0.21 -51.73
CA THR A 2 32.02 0.01 -50.89
C THR A 2 32.16 -0.49 -49.44
N GLN A 3 32.82 -1.63 -49.23
CA GLN A 3 33.00 -2.22 -47.88
C GLN A 3 33.77 -1.31 -46.92
N LYS A 4 34.89 -0.71 -47.37
CA LYS A 4 35.69 0.22 -46.55
C LYS A 4 34.90 1.49 -46.19
N LYS A 5 34.06 1.98 -47.11
CA LYS A 5 33.18 3.13 -46.88
C LYS A 5 32.05 2.80 -45.91
N PHE A 6 31.51 1.58 -45.97
CA PHE A 6 30.48 1.11 -45.03
C PHE A 6 31.01 1.00 -43.60
N VAL A 7 32.18 0.37 -43.41
CA VAL A 7 32.83 0.26 -42.09
C VAL A 7 33.16 1.64 -41.52
N SER A 8 33.66 2.55 -42.36
CA SER A 8 33.92 3.94 -41.94
C SER A 8 32.64 4.67 -41.52
N CYS A 9 31.53 4.46 -42.23
CA CYS A 9 30.24 5.10 -41.91
C CYS A 9 29.67 4.62 -40.56
N VAL A 10 29.75 3.30 -40.31
CA VAL A 10 29.33 2.72 -39.02
C VAL A 10 30.18 3.26 -37.87
N PHE A 11 31.49 3.40 -38.08
CA PHE A 11 32.38 3.93 -37.05
C PHE A 11 32.06 5.40 -36.71
N VAL A 12 31.79 6.22 -37.73
CA VAL A 12 31.41 7.64 -37.55
C VAL A 12 30.04 7.78 -36.88
N LEU A 13 29.06 6.95 -37.23
CA LEU A 13 27.75 6.97 -36.57
C LEU A 13 27.85 6.50 -35.11
N GLY A 14 28.68 5.49 -34.84
CA GLY A 14 28.92 5.00 -33.48
C GLY A 14 29.55 6.06 -32.58
N THR A 15 30.57 6.79 -33.06
CA THR A 15 31.20 7.86 -32.28
C THR A 15 30.26 9.04 -32.07
N LEU A 16 29.43 9.38 -33.06
CA LEU A 16 28.43 10.44 -32.93
C LEU A 16 27.40 10.11 -31.84
N CYS A 17 26.91 8.86 -31.80
CA CYS A 17 25.98 8.42 -30.76
C CYS A 17 26.59 8.51 -29.35
N LEU A 18 27.86 8.11 -29.19
CA LEU A 18 28.54 8.17 -27.89
C LEU A 18 28.71 9.61 -27.39
N VAL A 19 29.04 10.56 -28.28
CA VAL A 19 29.14 11.98 -27.91
C VAL A 19 27.78 12.53 -27.45
N ASN A 20 26.68 12.19 -28.11
CA ASN A 20 25.34 12.64 -27.69
C ASN A 20 24.95 12.09 -26.30
N ILE A 21 25.35 10.86 -25.96
CA ILE A 21 25.10 10.28 -24.63
C ILE A 21 25.94 11.01 -23.57
N SER A 22 27.20 11.34 -23.86
CA SER A 22 28.06 12.10 -22.94
C SER A 22 27.56 13.52 -22.65
N GLN A 23 26.83 14.13 -23.59
CA GLN A 23 26.22 15.45 -23.42
C GLN A 23 24.87 15.41 -22.68
N THR A 24 24.48 14.27 -22.08
CA THR A 24 23.41 14.26 -21.08
C THR A 24 23.91 15.02 -19.85
N GLU A 25 23.74 16.33 -19.86
CA GLU A 25 23.86 17.15 -18.67
C GLU A 25 22.78 16.70 -17.68
N SER A 26 23.22 16.05 -16.60
CA SER A 26 22.38 15.77 -15.45
C SER A 26 21.82 17.10 -14.94
N ALA A 27 20.49 17.28 -15.01
CA ALA A 27 19.84 18.42 -14.41
C ALA A 27 20.32 18.56 -12.94
N PRO A 28 20.64 19.77 -12.46
CA PRO A 28 21.13 19.96 -11.10
C PRO A 28 20.07 19.44 -10.12
N MET A 29 20.45 18.42 -9.33
CA MET A 29 19.65 17.95 -8.21
C MET A 29 19.50 19.14 -7.24
N PRO A 30 18.28 19.59 -6.92
CA PRO A 30 18.11 20.67 -5.96
C PRO A 30 18.64 20.19 -4.61
N SER A 31 19.77 20.77 -4.19
CA SER A 31 20.24 20.67 -2.81
C SER A 31 19.21 21.36 -1.94
N GLN A 32 18.31 20.58 -1.35
CA GLN A 32 17.35 21.06 -0.37
C GLN A 32 18.13 21.39 0.90
N SER A 33 18.74 22.57 0.94
CA SER A 33 19.39 23.09 2.13
C SER A 33 18.34 23.20 3.23
N ASN A 34 18.50 22.36 4.24
CA ASN A 34 17.64 22.18 5.39
C ASN A 34 17.68 23.40 6.35
N SER A 35 17.47 24.61 5.82
CA SER A 35 17.52 25.88 6.57
C SER A 35 16.14 26.42 6.93
N TYR A 36 15.07 25.80 6.43
CA TYR A 36 13.69 26.22 6.66
C TYR A 36 13.05 25.52 7.88
N TYR A 37 13.60 24.38 8.32
CA TYR A 37 13.07 23.63 9.46
C TYR A 37 13.38 24.22 10.85
N SER A 38 14.18 25.29 10.93
CA SER A 38 14.68 25.82 12.21
C SER A 38 13.95 27.06 12.70
N ASN A 39 13.19 27.77 11.84
CA ASN A 39 12.69 29.12 12.17
C ASN A 39 11.17 29.23 12.31
N GLU A 40 10.40 28.20 11.97
CA GLU A 40 8.93 28.24 12.02
C GLU A 40 8.34 26.94 12.59
N LEU A 41 8.79 26.51 13.78
CA LEU A 41 7.90 25.71 14.61
C LEU A 41 6.81 26.65 15.13
N GLU A 42 5.80 26.89 14.31
CA GLU A 42 4.51 27.38 14.77
C GLU A 42 4.09 26.45 15.91
N GLU A 43 4.00 26.99 17.12
CA GLU A 43 3.68 26.23 18.33
C GLU A 43 2.32 25.57 18.14
N VAL A 44 2.33 24.29 17.75
CA VAL A 44 1.11 23.54 17.49
C VAL A 44 0.31 23.50 18.79
N PRO A 45 -0.95 23.97 18.81
CA PRO A 45 -1.76 23.97 20.02
C PRO A 45 -1.82 22.57 20.63
N ASP A 46 -1.51 22.47 21.92
CA ASP A 46 -1.46 21.19 22.65
C ASP A 46 -2.76 20.39 22.54
N ASP A 47 -3.90 21.05 22.40
CA ASP A 47 -5.21 20.43 22.21
C ASP A 47 -5.28 19.60 20.92
N ILE A 48 -4.72 20.13 19.83
CA ILE A 48 -4.68 19.46 18.52
C ILE A 48 -3.70 18.30 18.55
N LEU A 49 -2.54 18.49 19.19
CA LEU A 49 -1.55 17.44 19.38
C LEU A 49 -2.14 16.29 20.21
N MET A 50 -2.83 16.62 21.31
CA MET A 50 -3.47 15.64 22.17
C MET A 50 -4.57 14.87 21.43
N GLU A 51 -5.39 15.57 20.64
CA GLU A 51 -6.40 14.93 19.79
C GLU A 51 -5.76 13.99 18.75
N LEU A 52 -4.67 14.42 18.12
CA LEU A 52 -3.95 13.61 17.14
C LEU A 52 -3.34 12.36 17.79
N ILE A 53 -2.68 12.51 18.94
CA ILE A 53 -2.12 11.40 19.71
C ILE A 53 -3.22 10.43 20.13
N ALA A 54 -4.37 10.93 20.61
CA ALA A 54 -5.50 10.10 21.01
C ALA A 54 -6.08 9.32 19.83
N ARG A 55 -6.31 9.98 18.69
CA ARG A 55 -6.80 9.34 17.45
C ARG A 55 -5.81 8.28 16.94
N PHE A 56 -4.51 8.58 16.99
CA PHE A 56 -3.48 7.64 16.57
C PHE A 56 -3.38 6.43 17.51
N GLY A 57 -3.40 6.66 18.83
CA GLY A 57 -3.41 5.60 19.83
C GLY A 57 -4.61 4.66 19.68
N GLN A 58 -5.80 5.21 19.46
CA GLN A 58 -7.00 4.41 19.18
C GLN A 58 -6.89 3.60 17.89
N THR A 59 -6.28 4.16 16.85
CA THR A 59 -6.10 3.49 15.55
C THR A 59 -5.13 2.31 15.67
N ILE A 60 -3.99 2.51 16.35
CA ILE A 60 -3.02 1.45 16.61
C ILE A 60 -3.63 0.33 17.45
N MET A 61 -4.37 0.67 18.51
CA MET A 61 -4.97 -0.33 19.39
C MET A 61 -6.00 -1.20 18.65
N ARG A 62 -6.78 -0.61 17.73
CA ARG A 62 -7.70 -1.39 16.86
C ARG A 62 -6.94 -2.30 15.90
N ALA A 63 -5.95 -1.75 15.18
CA ALA A 63 -5.15 -2.54 14.24
C ALA A 63 -4.40 -3.68 14.91
N ARG A 64 -3.91 -3.48 16.14
CA ARG A 64 -3.25 -4.52 16.96
C ARG A 64 -4.21 -5.66 17.29
N ASN A 65 -5.44 -5.35 17.71
CA ASN A 65 -6.44 -6.38 18.02
C ASN A 65 -6.84 -7.17 16.77
N ASP A 66 -6.98 -6.52 15.61
CA ASP A 66 -7.26 -7.20 14.35
C ASP A 66 -6.11 -8.13 13.93
N LEU A 67 -4.86 -7.70 14.12
CA LEU A 67 -3.68 -8.53 13.88
C LEU A 67 -3.58 -9.72 14.86
N GLU A 68 -3.89 -9.50 16.14
CA GLU A 68 -3.89 -10.56 17.15
C GLU A 68 -4.97 -11.62 16.82
N ASN A 69 -6.13 -11.19 16.32
CA ASN A 69 -7.18 -12.09 15.87
C ASN A 69 -6.79 -12.82 14.56
N SER A 70 -6.09 -12.14 13.65
CA SER A 70 -5.52 -12.78 12.44
C SER A 70 -4.54 -13.91 12.76
N LYS A 71 -3.87 -13.88 13.93
CA LYS A 71 -2.97 -14.96 14.35
C LYS A 71 -3.71 -16.21 14.86
N ARG A 72 -5.00 -16.10 15.20
CA ARG A 72 -5.87 -17.23 15.60
C ARG A 72 -6.59 -17.88 14.42
N THR A 73 -6.66 -17.20 13.29
CA THR A 73 -7.11 -17.78 12.03
C THR A 73 -5.90 -18.34 11.28
N VAL A 74 -5.83 -19.66 11.15
CA VAL A 74 -4.87 -20.31 10.25
C VAL A 74 -5.22 -19.86 8.82
N ASP A 75 -4.41 -18.96 8.25
CA ASP A 75 -4.55 -18.59 6.85
C ASP A 75 -4.02 -19.75 6.00
N PHE A 76 -4.93 -20.53 5.41
CA PHE A 76 -4.60 -21.61 4.48
C PHE A 76 -4.06 -21.10 3.13
N GLY A 77 -3.73 -19.81 3.01
CA GLY A 77 -3.24 -19.20 1.77
C GLY A 77 -4.33 -19.02 0.72
N LEU A 78 -5.60 -19.15 1.12
CA LEU A 78 -6.74 -19.04 0.21
C LEU A 78 -6.89 -17.62 -0.34
N THR A 79 -6.40 -16.59 0.35
CA THR A 79 -6.52 -15.19 -0.10
C THR A 79 -5.53 -14.83 -1.22
N ARG A 80 -4.55 -15.69 -1.53
CA ARG A 80 -3.57 -15.45 -2.61
C ARG A 80 -4.16 -15.89 -3.95
N GLY A 81 -5.04 -15.06 -4.50
CA GLY A 81 -5.65 -15.26 -5.82
C GLY A 81 -7.13 -15.68 -5.79
N TYR A 82 -7.79 -15.64 -4.62
CA TYR A 82 -9.24 -15.84 -4.58
C TYR A 82 -9.97 -14.62 -5.13
N PRO A 83 -10.92 -14.79 -6.07
CA PRO A 83 -11.70 -13.68 -6.58
C PRO A 83 -12.52 -13.06 -5.45
N GLY A 84 -12.62 -11.73 -5.41
CA GLY A 84 -13.32 -11.02 -4.34
C GLY A 84 -14.80 -11.43 -4.18
N SER A 85 -15.41 -11.96 -5.24
CA SER A 85 -16.76 -12.56 -5.18
C SER A 85 -16.81 -13.85 -4.36
N ALA A 86 -15.76 -14.67 -4.39
CA ALA A 86 -15.66 -15.88 -3.58
C ALA A 86 -15.34 -15.55 -2.12
N GLU A 87 -14.47 -14.55 -1.88
CA GLU A 87 -14.24 -14.05 -0.52
C GLU A 87 -15.50 -13.43 0.08
N ALA A 88 -16.25 -12.64 -0.70
CA ALA A 88 -17.51 -12.05 -0.27
C ALA A 88 -18.56 -13.12 0.08
N ARG A 89 -18.70 -14.17 -0.73
CA ARG A 89 -19.59 -15.30 -0.44
C ARG A 89 -19.15 -16.06 0.80
N HIS A 90 -17.85 -16.26 0.98
CA HIS A 90 -17.30 -16.89 2.18
C HIS A 90 -17.63 -16.07 3.43
N ARG A 91 -17.36 -14.76 3.42
CA ARG A 91 -17.70 -13.85 4.53
C ARG A 91 -19.21 -13.83 4.78
N MET A 92 -20.03 -13.82 3.74
CA MET A 92 -21.50 -13.88 3.86
C MET A 92 -21.97 -15.20 4.48
N GLY A 93 -21.37 -16.33 4.11
CA GLY A 93 -21.67 -17.64 4.68
C GLY A 93 -21.30 -17.74 6.15
N ILE A 94 -20.11 -17.26 6.52
CA ILE A 94 -19.66 -17.18 7.91
C ILE A 94 -20.55 -16.23 8.73
N ALA A 95 -20.91 -15.07 8.17
CA ALA A 95 -21.84 -14.14 8.81
C ALA A 95 -23.22 -14.78 9.04
N SER A 96 -23.75 -15.48 8.04
CA SER A 96 -25.04 -16.20 8.13
C SER A 96 -25.01 -17.30 9.21
N ALA A 97 -23.92 -18.05 9.33
CA ALA A 97 -23.75 -19.04 10.38
C ALA A 97 -23.66 -18.41 11.79
N ASN A 98 -23.03 -17.24 11.90
CA ASN A 98 -22.89 -16.52 13.17
C ASN A 98 -24.14 -15.74 13.58
N SER A 99 -25.06 -15.48 12.63
CA SER A 99 -26.34 -14.83 12.91
C SER A 99 -27.13 -15.59 14.00
N PRO A 100 -27.96 -14.88 14.79
CA PRO A 100 -28.84 -15.52 15.78
C PRO A 100 -29.78 -16.56 15.17
N GLU A 101 -30.14 -16.38 13.90
CA GLU A 101 -30.95 -17.30 13.09
C GLU A 101 -30.14 -18.27 12.23
N GLY A 102 -28.82 -18.34 12.46
CA GLY A 102 -27.93 -19.19 11.68
C GLY A 102 -28.30 -20.69 11.77
N PRO A 103 -28.01 -21.46 10.70
CA PRO A 103 -28.34 -22.88 10.63
C PRO A 103 -27.77 -23.67 11.82
N GLY A 104 -28.60 -24.54 12.41
CA GLY A 104 -28.23 -25.36 13.59
C GLY A 104 -28.55 -24.72 14.95
N ARG A 105 -28.94 -23.44 14.99
CA ARG A 105 -29.42 -22.81 16.22
C ARG A 105 -30.93 -23.01 16.34
N ARG A 106 -31.38 -23.58 17.46
CA ARG A 106 -32.81 -23.74 17.76
C ARG A 106 -33.44 -22.35 17.85
N ARG A 107 -34.36 -22.03 16.93
CA ARG A 107 -35.24 -20.87 17.09
C ARG A 107 -35.93 -21.02 18.44
N ARG A 108 -35.86 -20.00 19.31
CA ARG A 108 -36.79 -19.97 20.46
C ARG A 108 -38.16 -19.96 19.81
N SER A 109 -38.93 -21.02 20.01
CA SER A 109 -40.30 -21.09 19.54
C SER A 109 -40.98 -19.80 19.97
N GLU A 110 -41.55 -19.11 18.98
CA GLU A 110 -42.47 -18.00 19.16
C GLU A 110 -43.38 -18.36 20.34
N MET A 111 -43.26 -17.62 21.44
CA MET A 111 -44.30 -17.67 22.47
C MET A 111 -45.50 -17.00 21.82
N GLU A 112 -46.33 -17.85 21.22
CA GLU A 112 -47.71 -17.57 20.87
C GLU A 112 -48.40 -16.93 22.09
N VAL A 113 -48.97 -15.74 21.88
CA VAL A 113 -49.73 -14.96 22.87
C VAL A 113 -51.09 -15.60 23.09
#